data_AF-A6KU95-F1
#
_entry.id   AF-A6KU95-F1
#
_cell.length_a   1.000
_cell.length_b   1.000
_cell.length_c   1.000
_cell.angle_alpha   90.00
_cell.angle_beta   90.00
_cell.angle_gamma   90.00
#
_symmetry.space_group_name_H-M   'P 1'
#
loop_
_entity.id
_entity.type
_entity.pdbx_description
1 polymer ?
#
loop_
_entity_poly.entity_id
_entity_poly.type
_entity_poly.pdbx_seq_one_letter_code
_entity_poly.pdbx_strand_id
1 'polypeptide(L)'
;MAAAQGGRGLEAGNGRRLHLGIPEAVFVEDVDAFMAQPGNESADAALRKLDERYQKYKFMELSLAQRKRRLKSQIPEIKQTLEILKYMQRKKGSPHAMETRFLLADNLYCKALVPPTDRVCLWLGANVMLEYDVDEARALLEKNLATAARNLEALEDDLDFLRDQFTTTEVS
;
A
#
# COMPACT_ATOMS: atom_id res chain seq x y z
N MET A 1 -32.96 -52.87 4.32
CA MET A 1 -32.75 -52.50 5.74
C MET A 1 -31.48 -51.66 5.78
N ALA A 2 -31.60 -50.33 5.83
CA ALA A 2 -31.56 -49.51 7.06
C ALA A 2 -30.14 -49.55 7.70
N ALA A 3 -29.43 -48.46 7.99
CA ALA A 3 -29.90 -47.13 8.39
C ALA A 3 -28.87 -46.03 8.05
N ALA A 4 -29.40 -44.81 7.96
CA ALA A 4 -28.68 -43.54 7.88
C ALA A 4 -28.11 -43.11 9.25
N GLN A 5 -27.08 -42.26 9.21
CA GLN A 5 -26.70 -41.17 10.14
C GLN A 5 -25.17 -40.97 10.03
N GLY A 6 -24.60 -39.78 9.89
CA GLY A 6 -25.17 -38.44 9.88
C GLY A 6 -24.09 -37.47 9.40
N GLY A 7 -24.53 -36.41 8.73
CA GLY A 7 -23.67 -35.30 8.37
C GLY A 7 -23.08 -34.62 9.60
N ARG A 8 -21.76 -34.42 9.59
CA ARG A 8 -21.09 -33.29 10.23
C ARG A 8 -20.52 -32.50 9.06
N GLY A 9 -21.00 -31.30 8.77
CA GLY A 9 -21.11 -30.20 9.72
C GLY A 9 -19.87 -29.35 9.47
N LEU A 10 -20.08 -28.23 8.79
CA LEU A 10 -19.08 -27.25 8.40
C LEU A 10 -18.19 -26.86 9.58
N GLU A 11 -16.88 -26.85 9.39
CA GLU A 11 -16.02 -25.86 10.03
C GLU A 11 -15.12 -25.24 8.97
N ALA A 12 -15.58 -24.11 8.45
CA ALA A 12 -14.81 -23.19 7.66
C ALA A 12 -13.71 -22.60 8.57
N GLY A 13 -12.52 -23.20 8.50
CA GLY A 13 -11.32 -22.72 9.18
C GLY A 13 -10.89 -21.37 8.64
N ASN A 14 -11.41 -20.32 9.27
CA ASN A 14 -10.79 -19.03 9.52
C ASN A 14 -10.21 -18.29 8.30
N GLY A 15 -11.08 -17.59 7.56
CA GLY A 15 -10.70 -16.55 6.62
C GLY A 15 -10.16 -15.30 7.32
N ARG A 16 -9.08 -15.44 8.09
CA ARG A 16 -8.35 -14.28 8.64
C ARG A 16 -7.63 -13.62 7.49
N ARG A 17 -8.02 -12.39 7.15
CA ARG A 17 -7.24 -11.51 6.28
C ARG A 17 -5.82 -11.49 6.84
N LEU A 18 -4.88 -12.05 6.10
CA LEU A 18 -3.46 -11.97 6.43
C LEU A 18 -3.03 -10.52 6.21
N HIS A 19 -3.19 -9.69 7.24
CA HIS A 19 -2.68 -8.31 7.31
C HIS A 19 -1.16 -8.36 7.21
N LEU A 20 -0.62 -8.48 6.00
CA LEU A 20 0.80 -8.56 5.64
C LEU A 20 1.73 -9.43 6.52
N GLY A 21 1.18 -10.39 7.26
CA GLY A 21 1.93 -11.21 8.22
C GLY A 21 2.23 -10.53 9.56
N ILE A 22 1.46 -9.50 9.97
CA ILE A 22 1.48 -8.95 11.32
C ILE A 22 1.02 -10.06 12.29
N PRO A 23 1.87 -10.50 13.22
CA PRO A 23 1.45 -11.45 14.26
C PRO A 23 0.29 -10.86 15.07
N GLU A 24 -0.74 -11.67 15.33
CA GLU A 24 -1.84 -11.27 16.22
C GLU A 24 -1.30 -11.29 17.67
N ALA A 25 -1.43 -10.18 18.37
CA ALA A 25 -1.18 -10.06 19.79
C ALA A 25 -2.23 -10.88 20.55
N VAL A 26 -1.77 -11.75 21.44
CA VAL A 26 -2.64 -12.49 22.35
C VAL A 26 -2.83 -11.63 23.58
N PHE A 27 -4.06 -11.21 23.85
CA PHE A 27 -4.41 -10.52 25.09
C PHE A 27 -4.26 -11.47 26.27
N VAL A 28 -3.53 -11.05 27.31
CA VAL A 28 -3.31 -11.87 28.52
C VAL A 28 -4.34 -11.47 29.57
N GLU A 29 -5.47 -12.16 29.60
CA GLU A 29 -6.52 -11.95 30.62
C GLU A 29 -6.16 -12.57 31.98
N ASP A 30 -5.39 -13.65 31.97
CA ASP A 30 -5.00 -14.42 33.15
C ASP A 30 -3.48 -14.66 33.14
N VAL A 31 -2.79 -13.97 34.05
CA VAL A 31 -1.33 -13.99 34.20
C VAL A 31 -0.86 -15.38 34.62
N ASP A 32 -1.63 -16.11 35.43
CA ASP A 32 -1.27 -17.45 35.90
C ASP A 32 -1.38 -18.47 34.76
N ALA A 33 -2.42 -18.35 33.92
CA ALA A 33 -2.58 -19.17 32.72
C ALA A 33 -1.51 -18.87 31.66
N PHE A 34 -1.03 -17.63 31.56
CA PHE A 34 0.04 -17.23 30.64
C PHE A 34 1.41 -17.72 31.12
N MET A 35 1.69 -17.68 32.41
CA MET A 35 2.92 -18.23 33.01
C MET A 35 2.94 -19.77 32.97
N ALA A 36 1.78 -20.43 32.92
CA ALA A 36 1.66 -21.87 32.73
C ALA A 36 1.96 -22.37 31.30
N GLN A 37 2.12 -21.47 30.31
CA GLN A 37 2.43 -21.86 28.93
C GLN A 37 3.88 -22.36 28.75
N PRO A 38 4.13 -23.35 27.87
CA PRO A 38 5.47 -23.85 27.62
C PRO A 38 6.40 -22.73 27.13
N GLY A 39 7.46 -22.44 27.89
CA GLY A 39 8.44 -21.41 27.58
C GLY A 39 8.24 -20.06 28.28
N ASN A 40 7.31 -19.93 29.23
CA ASN A 40 7.22 -18.82 30.18
C ASN A 40 7.70 -19.27 31.58
N GLU A 41 8.82 -19.99 31.62
CA GLU A 41 9.35 -20.62 32.84
C GLU A 41 9.84 -19.62 33.91
N SER A 42 10.10 -18.37 33.52
CA SER A 42 10.39 -17.26 34.44
C SER A 42 9.78 -15.95 33.94
N ALA A 43 9.55 -15.00 34.86
CA ALA A 43 9.07 -13.66 34.53
C ALA A 43 10.00 -12.93 33.54
N ASP A 44 11.31 -13.12 33.66
CA ASP A 44 12.31 -12.59 32.71
C ASP A 44 12.14 -13.16 31.29
N ALA A 45 11.83 -14.46 31.17
CA ALA A 45 11.62 -15.10 29.87
C ALA A 45 10.33 -14.61 29.18
N ALA A 46 9.27 -14.39 29.96
CA ALA A 46 8.02 -13.80 29.48
C ALA A 46 8.21 -12.33 29.05
N LEU A 47 8.90 -11.52 29.86
CA LEU A 47 9.22 -10.13 29.54
C LEU A 47 10.06 -10.01 28.26
N ARG A 48 11.08 -10.86 28.09
CA ARG A 48 11.89 -10.88 26.85
C ARG A 48 11.05 -11.17 25.61
N LYS A 49 10.10 -12.10 25.68
CA LYS A 49 9.19 -12.39 24.54
C LYS A 49 8.27 -11.23 24.21
N LEU A 50 7.77 -10.52 25.22
CA LEU A 50 6.96 -9.32 25.02
C LEU A 50 7.79 -8.20 24.38
N ASP A 51 9.02 -7.99 24.86
CA ASP A 51 9.93 -6.98 24.33
C ASP A 51 10.32 -7.28 22.86
N GLU A 52 10.58 -8.55 22.52
CA GLU A 52 10.81 -8.98 21.15
C GLU A 52 9.60 -8.74 20.23
N ARG A 53 8.37 -8.98 20.73
CA ARG A 53 7.13 -8.70 19.97
C ARG A 53 6.95 -7.20 19.77
N TYR A 54 7.15 -6.41 20.81
CA TYR A 54 7.08 -4.95 20.76
C TYR A 54 8.08 -4.38 19.74
N GLN A 55 9.33 -4.86 19.75
CA GLN A 55 10.34 -4.44 18.76
C GLN A 55 9.95 -4.81 17.32
N LYS A 56 9.36 -5.99 17.10
CA LYS A 56 8.85 -6.40 15.78
C LYS A 56 7.71 -5.49 15.31
N TYR A 57 6.73 -5.21 16.16
CA TYR A 57 5.65 -4.29 15.81
C TYR A 57 6.16 -2.89 15.49
N LYS A 58 7.13 -2.37 16.26
CA LYS A 58 7.75 -1.07 16.02
C LYS A 58 8.48 -1.01 14.68
N PHE A 59 9.18 -2.08 14.32
CA PHE A 59 9.81 -2.18 13.01
C PHE A 59 8.78 -2.21 11.87
N MET A 60 7.70 -2.97 12.04
CA MET A 60 6.61 -3.04 11.05
C MET A 60 5.90 -1.69 10.89
N GLU A 61 5.63 -0.98 11.98
CA GLU A 61 5.03 0.36 11.98
C GLU A 61 5.88 1.33 11.15
N LEU A 62 7.20 1.35 11.39
CA LEU A 62 8.11 2.21 10.64
C LEU A 62 8.08 1.89 9.14
N SER A 63 8.09 0.60 8.78
CA SER A 63 8.05 0.15 7.39
C SER A 63 6.75 0.53 6.69
N LEU A 64 5.60 0.29 7.34
CA LEU A 64 4.28 0.63 6.82
C LEU A 64 4.10 2.15 6.73
N ALA A 65 4.52 2.91 7.74
CA ALA A 65 4.47 4.37 7.72
C ALA A 65 5.31 4.98 6.59
N GLN A 66 6.50 4.43 6.31
CA GLN A 66 7.32 4.85 5.17
C GLN A 66 6.64 4.55 3.83
N ARG A 67 6.04 3.37 3.67
CA ARG A 67 5.27 3.01 2.47
C ARG A 67 4.06 3.92 2.29
N LYS A 68 3.33 4.23 3.37
CA LYS A 68 2.21 5.19 3.38
C LYS A 68 2.64 6.56 2.85
N ARG A 69 3.75 7.08 3.36
CA ARG A 69 4.29 8.39 2.93
C ARG A 69 4.62 8.41 1.44
N ARG A 70 5.26 7.36 0.91
CA ARG A 70 5.56 7.23 -0.52
C ARG A 70 4.29 7.19 -1.37
N LEU A 71 3.29 6.40 -0.99
CA LEU A 71 2.03 6.34 -1.72
C LEU A 71 1.29 7.69 -1.67
N LYS A 72 1.29 8.38 -0.52
CA LYS A 72 0.69 9.72 -0.37
C LYS A 72 1.36 10.80 -1.21
N SER A 73 2.66 10.69 -1.49
CA SER A 73 3.34 11.61 -2.41
C SER A 73 3.14 11.22 -3.88
N GLN A 74 3.11 9.92 -4.20
CA GLN A 74 2.95 9.43 -5.58
C GLN A 74 1.54 9.65 -6.15
N ILE A 75 0.49 9.50 -5.35
CA ILE A 75 -0.89 9.68 -5.81
C ILE A 75 -1.14 11.06 -6.44
N PRO A 76 -0.77 12.21 -5.82
CA PRO A 76 -0.96 13.51 -6.44
C PRO A 76 -0.09 13.70 -7.69
N GLU A 77 1.13 13.15 -7.74
CA GLU A 77 1.98 13.19 -8.93
C GLU A 77 1.33 12.46 -10.12
N ILE A 78 0.75 11.27 -9.89
CA ILE A 78 0.02 10.50 -10.91
C ILE A 78 -1.21 11.28 -11.38
N LYS A 79 -1.97 11.89 -10.45
CA LYS A 79 -3.14 12.72 -10.78
C LYS A 79 -2.77 13.94 -11.63
N GLN A 80 -1.67 14.61 -11.31
CA GLN A 80 -1.18 15.75 -12.07
C GLN A 80 -0.78 15.35 -13.49
N THR A 81 -0.07 14.22 -13.62
CA THR A 81 0.29 13.66 -14.93
C THR A 81 -0.95 13.31 -15.77
N LEU A 82 -1.99 12.75 -15.15
CA LEU A 82 -3.27 12.48 -15.82
C LEU A 82 -3.96 13.74 -16.31
N GLU A 83 -3.96 14.82 -15.51
CA GLU A 83 -4.53 16.11 -15.94
C GLU A 83 -3.78 16.72 -17.12
N ILE A 84 -2.45 16.60 -17.15
CA ILE A 84 -1.62 17.01 -18.29
C ILE A 84 -1.99 16.21 -19.54
N LEU A 85 -2.12 14.88 -19.43
CA LEU A 85 -2.52 14.03 -20.55
C LEU A 85 -3.91 14.38 -21.09
N LYS A 86 -4.89 14.61 -20.21
CA LYS A 86 -6.22 15.09 -20.62
C LYS A 86 -6.16 16.43 -21.34
N TYR A 87 -5.29 17.34 -20.88
CA TYR A 87 -5.09 18.64 -21.54
C TYR A 87 -4.46 18.48 -22.93
N MET A 88 -3.44 17.62 -23.07
CA MET A 88 -2.84 17.28 -24.37
C MET A 88 -3.87 16.64 -25.31
N GLN A 89 -4.71 15.74 -24.80
CA GLN A 89 -5.77 15.08 -25.58
C GLN A 89 -6.82 16.08 -26.08
N ARG A 90 -7.24 17.06 -25.27
CA ARG A 90 -8.14 18.14 -25.73
C ARG A 90 -7.49 19.02 -26.81
N LYS A 91 -6.19 19.24 -26.72
CA LYS A 91 -5.42 20.05 -27.68
C LYS A 91 -5.13 19.32 -28.99
N LYS A 92 -5.19 17.99 -29.02
CA LYS A 92 -4.96 17.16 -30.22
C LYS A 92 -5.88 17.53 -31.40
N GLY A 93 -7.09 18.00 -31.13
CA GLY A 93 -8.03 18.46 -32.16
C GLY A 93 -7.81 19.89 -32.66
N SER A 94 -6.88 20.65 -32.07
CA SER A 94 -6.56 22.02 -32.49
C SER A 94 -5.30 22.03 -33.35
N PRO A 95 -5.29 22.69 -34.51
CA PRO A 95 -4.09 22.84 -35.34
C PRO A 95 -3.05 23.80 -34.72
N HIS A 96 -3.35 24.41 -33.58
CA HIS A 96 -2.48 25.41 -32.96
C HIS A 96 -1.46 24.75 -32.03
N ALA A 97 -0.18 25.02 -32.31
CA ALA A 97 0.90 24.62 -31.43
C ALA A 97 0.74 25.23 -30.03
N MET A 98 1.07 24.44 -29.01
CA MET A 98 0.94 24.81 -27.61
C MET A 98 2.23 25.45 -27.11
N GLU A 99 2.19 26.72 -26.71
CA GLU A 99 3.30 27.30 -25.96
C GLU A 99 3.34 26.69 -24.55
N THR A 100 4.45 26.06 -24.21
CA THR A 100 4.71 25.50 -22.88
C THR A 100 6.09 25.90 -22.39
N ARG A 101 6.32 25.75 -21.09
CA ARG A 101 7.63 25.94 -20.47
C ARG A 101 8.19 24.58 -20.10
N PHE A 102 9.19 24.11 -20.85
CA PHE A 102 9.89 22.86 -20.51
C PHE A 102 10.88 23.10 -19.38
N LEU A 103 10.88 22.18 -18.42
CA LEU A 103 11.87 22.12 -17.35
C LEU A 103 13.16 21.49 -17.90
N LEU A 104 14.26 22.23 -17.89
CA LEU A 104 15.60 21.76 -18.28
C LEU A 104 16.41 21.30 -17.07
N ALA A 105 16.27 22.03 -15.97
CA ALA A 105 16.89 21.75 -14.68
C ALA A 105 15.99 22.34 -13.59
N ASP A 106 16.32 22.04 -12.34
CA ASP A 106 15.60 22.62 -11.19
C ASP A 106 15.64 24.15 -11.28
N ASN A 107 14.46 24.77 -11.35
CA ASN A 107 14.25 26.21 -11.53
C ASN A 107 14.64 26.80 -12.90
N LEU A 108 15.06 25.99 -13.88
CA LEU A 108 15.37 26.44 -15.23
C LEU A 108 14.30 25.97 -16.23
N TYR A 109 13.59 26.94 -16.80
CA TYR A 109 12.51 26.69 -17.76
C TYR A 109 12.80 27.36 -19.10
N CYS A 110 12.60 26.62 -20.19
CA CYS A 110 12.66 27.15 -21.55
C CYS A 110 11.28 27.20 -22.18
N LYS A 111 10.97 28.32 -22.84
CA LYS A 111 9.76 28.43 -23.67
C LYS A 111 9.93 27.57 -24.91
N ALA A 112 8.97 26.71 -25.17
CA ALA A 112 8.92 25.92 -26.39
C ALA A 112 7.52 25.88 -26.96
N LEU A 113 7.46 25.71 -28.28
CA LEU A 113 6.23 25.49 -29.02
C LEU A 113 6.11 23.98 -29.26
N VAL A 114 5.07 23.35 -28.70
CA VAL A 114 4.82 21.92 -28.85
C VAL A 114 3.76 21.71 -29.93
N PRO A 115 4.10 21.05 -31.06
CA PRO A 115 3.12 20.63 -32.05
C PRO A 115 2.11 19.63 -31.45
N PRO A 116 0.93 19.43 -32.07
CA PRO A 116 0.04 18.35 -31.67
C PRO A 116 0.77 17.00 -31.77
N THR A 117 0.87 16.29 -30.66
CA THR A 117 1.57 14.99 -30.58
C THR A 117 0.60 13.93 -30.08
N ASP A 118 0.72 12.74 -30.65
CA ASP A 118 -0.15 11.59 -30.36
C ASP A 118 0.45 10.61 -29.36
N ARG A 119 1.74 10.79 -29.06
CA ARG A 119 2.57 9.88 -28.29
C ARG A 119 3.26 10.59 -27.14
N VAL A 120 3.47 9.85 -26.06
CA VAL A 120 4.13 10.30 -24.83
C VAL A 120 5.10 9.24 -24.35
N CYS A 121 6.22 9.67 -23.76
CA CYS A 121 7.18 8.76 -23.16
C CYS A 121 6.95 8.69 -21.65
N LEU A 122 6.70 7.49 -21.13
CA LEU A 122 6.52 7.23 -19.70
C LEU A 122 7.73 6.50 -19.14
N TRP A 123 8.17 6.93 -17.95
CA TRP A 123 9.19 6.24 -17.19
C TRP A 123 8.55 5.19 -16.29
N LEU A 124 8.87 3.92 -16.50
CA LEU A 124 8.29 2.79 -15.75
C LEU A 124 9.14 2.38 -14.54
N GLY A 125 10.30 3.00 -14.38
CA GLY A 125 11.30 2.62 -13.39
C GLY A 125 12.35 1.65 -13.97
N ALA A 126 13.30 1.24 -13.12
CA ALA A 126 14.40 0.34 -13.51
C ALA A 126 15.17 0.76 -14.77
N ASN A 127 15.33 2.07 -15.01
CA ASN A 127 15.97 2.64 -16.20
C ASN A 127 15.25 2.33 -17.52
N VAL A 128 13.94 2.05 -17.48
CA VAL A 128 13.12 1.76 -18.64
C VAL A 128 12.15 2.92 -18.92
N MET A 129 12.23 3.43 -20.14
CA MET A 129 11.27 4.37 -20.72
C MET A 129 10.58 3.71 -21.91
N LEU A 130 9.26 3.82 -21.99
CA LEU A 130 8.48 3.34 -23.12
C LEU A 130 7.59 4.44 -23.67
N GLU A 131 7.48 4.44 -24.99
CA GLU A 131 6.56 5.31 -25.72
C GLU A 131 5.17 4.65 -25.74
N TYR A 132 4.15 5.44 -25.43
CA TYR A 132 2.75 5.05 -25.44
C TYR A 132 1.93 6.08 -26.20
N ASP A 133 0.85 5.65 -26.83
CA ASP A 133 -0.16 6.59 -27.31
C ASP A 133 -0.84 7.27 -26.12
N VAL A 134 -1.33 8.51 -26.30
CA VAL A 134 -1.96 9.31 -25.23
C VAL A 134 -3.10 8.54 -24.52
N ASP A 135 -3.89 7.75 -25.27
CA ASP A 135 -4.99 6.95 -24.72
C ASP A 135 -4.49 5.76 -23.89
N GLU A 136 -3.44 5.08 -24.33
CA GLU A 136 -2.82 3.97 -23.60
C GLU A 136 -2.14 4.47 -22.32
N ALA A 137 -1.41 5.58 -22.40
CA ALA A 137 -0.78 6.23 -21.27
C ALA A 137 -1.81 6.63 -20.21
N ARG A 138 -2.98 7.15 -20.63
CA ARG A 138 -4.09 7.47 -19.73
C ARG A 138 -4.61 6.21 -19.03
N ALA A 139 -4.92 5.15 -19.79
CA ALA A 139 -5.43 3.90 -19.22
C ALA A 139 -4.43 3.27 -18.24
N LEU A 140 -3.13 3.32 -18.56
CA LEU A 140 -2.06 2.83 -17.69
C LEU A 140 -1.98 3.62 -16.38
N LEU A 141 -2.01 4.96 -16.46
CA LEU A 141 -1.94 5.82 -15.28
C LEU A 141 -3.21 5.74 -14.43
N GLU A 142 -4.39 5.56 -15.03
CA GLU A 142 -5.66 5.32 -14.30
C GLU A 142 -5.60 3.99 -13.55
N LYS A 143 -5.11 2.92 -14.19
CA LYS A 143 -4.89 1.62 -13.54
C LYS A 143 -3.87 1.72 -12.41
N ASN A 144 -2.79 2.47 -12.61
CA ASN A 144 -1.77 2.69 -11.58
C ASN A 144 -2.35 3.49 -10.41
N LEU A 145 -3.11 4.55 -10.67
CA LEU A 145 -3.80 5.34 -9.66
C LEU A 145 -4.76 4.49 -8.83
N ALA A 146 -5.59 3.67 -9.47
CA ALA A 146 -6.51 2.78 -8.77
C ALA A 146 -5.78 1.73 -7.92
N THR A 147 -4.63 1.26 -8.38
CA THR A 147 -3.79 0.31 -7.63
C THR A 147 -3.11 0.99 -6.45
N ALA A 148 -2.54 2.18 -6.64
CA ALA A 148 -1.95 2.98 -5.57
C ALA A 148 -2.98 3.38 -4.51
N ALA A 149 -4.21 3.73 -4.91
CA ALA A 149 -5.29 4.06 -4.00
C ALA A 149 -5.74 2.85 -3.16
N ARG A 150 -5.95 1.69 -3.79
CA ARG A 150 -6.27 0.43 -3.07
C ARG A 150 -5.15 0.01 -2.13
N ASN A 151 -3.90 0.14 -2.57
CA ASN A 151 -2.73 -0.16 -1.73
C ASN A 151 -2.62 0.79 -0.54
N LEU A 152 -3.00 2.07 -0.71
CA LEU A 152 -3.04 3.02 0.39
C LEU A 152 -4.11 2.62 1.39
N GLU A 153 -5.33 2.33 0.95
CA GLU A 153 -6.44 1.90 1.81
C GLU A 153 -6.10 0.63 2.60
N ALA A 154 -5.63 -0.42 1.91
CA ALA A 154 -5.20 -1.65 2.57
C ALA A 154 -4.10 -1.42 3.61
N LEU A 155 -3.18 -0.50 3.32
CA LEU A 155 -2.09 -0.17 4.23
C LEU A 155 -2.56 0.70 5.41
N GLU A 156 -3.62 1.48 5.25
CA GLU A 156 -4.28 2.18 6.36
C GLU A 156 -4.97 1.17 7.29
N ASP A 157 -5.71 0.21 6.73
CA ASP A 157 -6.31 -0.89 7.51
C ASP A 157 -5.24 -1.69 8.29
N ASP A 158 -4.10 -2.00 7.66
CA ASP A 158 -3.00 -2.73 8.32
C ASP A 158 -2.35 -1.91 9.45
N LEU A 159 -2.26 -0.59 9.30
CA LEU A 159 -1.73 0.29 10.34
C LEU A 159 -2.69 0.40 11.53
N ASP A 160 -3.99 0.45 11.26
CA ASP A 160 -5.01 0.45 12.30
C ASP A 160 -5.00 -0.88 13.06
N PHE A 161 -4.92 -2.02 12.35
CA PHE A 161 -4.75 -3.33 12.96
C PHE A 161 -3.48 -3.41 13.82
N LEU A 162 -2.34 -2.91 13.31
CA LEU A 162 -1.08 -2.88 14.06
C LEU A 162 -1.20 -2.04 15.33
N ARG A 163 -1.91 -0.91 15.29
CA ARG A 163 -2.16 -0.05 16.44
C ARG A 163 -2.97 -0.78 17.52
N ASP A 164 -3.98 -1.54 17.12
CA ASP A 164 -4.75 -2.38 18.05
C ASP A 164 -3.86 -3.47 18.68
N GLN A 165 -2.93 -4.06 17.92
CA GLN A 165 -1.98 -5.03 18.45
C GLN A 165 -1.01 -4.40 19.46
N PHE A 166 -0.58 -3.16 19.21
CA PHE A 166 0.23 -2.39 20.16
C PHE A 166 -0.52 -2.17 21.47
N THR A 167 -1.75 -1.63 21.41
CA THR A 167 -2.56 -1.40 22.61
C THR A 167 -2.84 -2.69 23.37
N THR A 168 -3.12 -3.79 22.67
CA THR A 168 -3.32 -5.10 23.29
C THR A 168 -2.06 -5.59 24.01
N THR A 169 -0.89 -5.39 23.41
CA THR A 169 0.40 -5.80 24.01
C THR A 169 0.83 -4.89 25.17
N GLU A 170 0.47 -3.61 25.15
CA GLU A 170 0.80 -2.65 26.22
C GLU A 170 -0.13 -2.76 27.45
N VAL A 171 -1.36 -3.26 27.25
CA VAL A 171 -2.36 -3.42 28.31
C VAL A 171 -2.32 -4.81 28.96
N SER A 172 -1.69 -5.80 28.29
CA SER A 172 -1.44 -7.17 28.81
C SER A 172 -0.20 -7.24 29.69
#